data_AF-A0AAU3S0P4-F1
#
_entry.id   AF-A0AAU3S0P4-F1
#
_cell.length_a   1.000
_cell.length_b   1.000
_cell.length_c   1.000
_cell.angle_alpha   90.00
_cell.angle_beta   90.00
_cell.angle_gamma   90.00
#
_symmetry.space_group_name_H-M   'P 1'
#
loop_
_entity.id
_entity.type
_entity.pdbx_description
1 polymer ?
#
loop_
_entity_poly.entity_id
_entity_poly.type
_entity_poly.pdbx_seq_one_letter_code
_entity_poly.pdbx_strand_id
1 'polypeptide(L)'
;MAPVQVADFDAFFAEHGPARRTGAALRLFGRDYQLPATLPALFTVQLHRVQHSARPEDILALLATLFGPDAADDFTTHGMDDDQLGILLIWATANTADPGSITIAQAAEQYKQREDARGKAPSPRPTQNRSGRRSASRGQGKRPSSGRQS
;
A
#
# COMPACT_ATOMS: atom_id res chain seq x y z
N MET A 1 -25.12 5.06 -50.72
CA MET A 1 -24.59 4.64 -49.40
C MET A 1 -23.51 5.63 -49.03
N ALA A 2 -23.67 6.38 -47.94
CA ALA A 2 -22.61 7.27 -47.47
C ALA A 2 -21.46 6.41 -46.89
N PRO A 3 -20.18 6.75 -47.14
CA PRO A 3 -19.07 6.00 -46.58
C PRO A 3 -19.06 6.14 -45.05
N VAL A 4 -18.83 5.02 -44.35
CA VAL A 4 -18.62 5.01 -42.91
C VAL A 4 -17.27 5.67 -42.65
N GLN A 5 -17.27 6.83 -41.97
CA GLN A 5 -16.03 7.43 -41.49
C GLN A 5 -15.46 6.55 -40.38
N VAL A 6 -14.26 6.04 -40.60
CA VAL A 6 -13.50 5.30 -39.60
C VAL A 6 -12.79 6.32 -38.72
N ALA A 7 -13.07 6.30 -37.41
CA ALA A 7 -12.36 7.13 -36.46
C ALA A 7 -10.95 6.58 -36.24
N ASP A 8 -9.94 7.43 -36.38
CA ASP A 8 -8.53 7.11 -36.13
C ASP A 8 -8.12 7.64 -34.75
N PHE A 9 -8.04 6.73 -33.79
CA PHE A 9 -7.63 7.07 -32.41
C PHE A 9 -6.14 7.40 -32.30
N ASP A 10 -5.30 6.88 -33.20
CA ASP A 10 -3.86 7.16 -33.16
C ASP A 10 -3.62 8.63 -33.55
N ALA A 11 -4.34 9.12 -34.56
CA ALA A 11 -4.34 10.54 -34.92
C ALA A 11 -4.88 11.44 -33.79
N PHE A 12 -5.98 11.02 -33.13
CA PHE A 12 -6.56 11.76 -32.01
C PHE A 12 -5.59 11.86 -30.81
N PHE A 13 -4.90 10.78 -30.45
CA PHE A 13 -3.93 10.81 -29.35
C PHE A 13 -2.62 11.53 -29.72
N ALA A 14 -2.26 11.59 -31.00
CA ALA A 14 -1.15 12.43 -31.44
C ALA A 14 -1.47 13.93 -31.29
N GLU A 15 -2.72 14.32 -31.53
CA GLU A 15 -3.20 15.71 -31.41
C GLU A 15 -3.53 16.13 -29.98
N HIS A 16 -4.06 15.20 -29.17
CA HIS A 16 -4.49 15.44 -27.78
C HIS A 16 -3.61 14.76 -26.72
N GLY A 17 -2.44 14.25 -27.12
CA GLY A 17 -1.52 13.56 -26.21
C GLY A 17 -1.15 14.43 -25.02
N PRO A 18 -0.98 13.86 -23.81
CA PRO A 18 -0.64 14.64 -22.64
C PRO A 18 0.67 15.37 -22.89
N ALA A 19 0.70 16.68 -22.61
CA ALA A 19 1.93 17.46 -22.57
C ALA A 19 2.99 16.68 -21.76
N ARG A 20 4.25 16.64 -22.21
CA ARG A 20 5.34 15.91 -21.52
C ARG A 20 5.39 16.30 -20.04
N ARG A 21 4.75 15.52 -19.18
CA ARG A 21 4.82 15.66 -17.74
C ARG A 21 6.07 14.92 -17.29
N THR A 22 6.93 15.58 -16.55
CA THR A 22 8.04 14.92 -15.87
C THR A 22 7.51 14.38 -14.56
N GLY A 23 7.63 13.08 -14.33
CA GLY A 23 7.19 12.47 -13.07
C GLY A 23 7.99 12.99 -11.88
N ALA A 24 7.37 13.00 -10.70
CA ALA A 24 8.00 13.49 -9.48
C ALA A 24 9.20 12.60 -9.07
N ALA A 25 10.26 13.24 -8.59
CA ALA A 25 11.45 12.56 -8.11
C ALA A 25 11.35 12.34 -6.59
N LEU A 26 11.83 11.19 -6.13
CA LEU A 26 11.92 10.82 -4.73
C LEU A 26 13.33 10.30 -4.44
N ARG A 27 13.98 10.81 -3.40
CA ARG A 27 15.24 10.25 -2.91
C ARG A 27 14.99 9.45 -1.65
N LEU A 28 15.28 8.15 -1.69
CA LEU A 28 15.09 7.23 -0.56
C LEU A 28 16.31 6.30 -0.45
N PHE A 29 16.80 6.09 0.78
CA PHE A 29 18.00 5.27 1.07
C PHE A 29 19.26 5.65 0.27
N GLY A 30 19.36 6.92 -0.17
CA GLY A 30 20.48 7.39 -0.99
C GLY A 30 20.36 7.09 -2.50
N ARG A 31 19.27 6.44 -2.93
CA ARG A 31 18.91 6.20 -4.32
C ARG A 31 17.84 7.20 -4.79
N ASP A 32 17.96 7.64 -6.02
CA ASP A 32 16.97 8.51 -6.66
C ASP A 32 15.98 7.65 -7.46
N TYR A 33 14.71 7.82 -7.15
CA TYR A 33 13.57 7.16 -7.78
C TYR A 33 12.77 8.19 -8.58
N GLN A 34 12.27 7.79 -9.74
CA GLN A 34 11.46 8.64 -10.58
C GLN A 34 10.09 8.00 -10.80
N LEU A 35 9.04 8.75 -10.47
CA LEU A 35 7.67 8.32 -10.75
C LEU A 35 7.37 8.42 -12.26
N PRO A 36 6.39 7.66 -12.76
CA PRO A 36 5.96 7.80 -14.13
C PRO A 36 5.28 9.16 -14.35
N ALA A 37 5.32 9.65 -15.58
CA ALA A 37 4.69 10.90 -16.00
C ALA A 37 3.15 10.89 -15.86
N THR A 38 2.57 9.69 -15.90
CA THR A 38 1.13 9.44 -15.84
C THR A 38 0.88 8.18 -15.00
N LEU A 39 -0.27 8.14 -14.33
CA LEU A 39 -0.70 6.95 -13.60
C LEU A 39 -0.92 5.80 -14.58
N PRO A 40 -0.24 4.64 -14.41
CA PRO A 40 -0.49 3.47 -15.22
C PRO A 40 -1.96 3.02 -15.08
N ALA A 41 -2.63 2.67 -16.18
CA ALA A 41 -4.06 2.31 -16.15
C ALA A 41 -4.37 1.14 -15.18
N LEU A 42 -3.45 0.18 -15.07
CA LEU A 42 -3.58 -0.96 -14.16
C LEU A 42 -3.36 -0.58 -12.69
N PHE A 43 -2.68 0.54 -12.40
CA PHE A 43 -2.42 1.00 -11.04
C PHE A 43 -3.73 1.29 -10.29
N THR A 44 -4.66 2.00 -10.92
CA THR A 44 -5.95 2.37 -10.30
C THR A 44 -6.76 1.14 -9.92
N VAL A 45 -6.74 0.10 -10.77
CA VAL A 45 -7.44 -1.17 -10.50
C VAL A 45 -6.78 -1.91 -9.33
N GLN A 46 -5.45 -1.93 -9.27
CA GLN A 46 -4.71 -2.56 -8.17
C GLN A 46 -4.85 -1.79 -6.86
N LEU A 47 -4.84 -0.45 -6.90
CA LEU A 47 -5.07 0.41 -5.75
C LEU A 47 -6.42 0.11 -5.09
N HIS A 48 -7.48 -0.08 -5.88
CA HIS A 48 -8.79 -0.47 -5.34
C HIS A 48 -8.74 -1.82 -4.62
N ARG A 49 -7.90 -2.77 -5.06
CA ARG A 49 -7.72 -4.07 -4.38
C ARG A 49 -6.95 -3.92 -3.07
N VAL A 50 -5.90 -3.11 -3.05
CA VAL A 50 -5.11 -2.81 -1.84
C VAL A 50 -5.94 -2.08 -0.79
N GLN A 51 -6.85 -1.19 -1.18
CA GLN A 51 -7.76 -0.54 -0.23
C GLN A 51 -8.62 -1.55 0.57
N HIS A 52 -8.90 -2.71 -0.02
CA HIS A 52 -9.64 -3.81 0.62
C HIS A 52 -8.75 -4.91 1.21
N SER A 53 -7.44 -4.91 0.91
CA SER A 53 -6.45 -5.88 1.41
C SER A 53 -5.35 -5.14 2.18
N ALA A 54 -5.39 -5.22 3.52
CA ALA A 54 -4.38 -4.60 4.38
C ALA A 54 -3.07 -5.41 4.46
N ARG A 55 -2.62 -6.01 3.35
CA ARG A 55 -1.39 -6.82 3.33
C ARG A 55 -0.23 -5.99 2.79
N PRO A 56 0.91 -5.94 3.50
CA PRO A 56 2.07 -5.14 3.08
C PRO A 56 2.65 -5.61 1.73
N GLU A 57 2.57 -6.91 1.45
CA GLU A 57 2.98 -7.49 0.16
C GLU A 57 2.24 -6.86 -1.03
N ASP A 58 0.95 -6.57 -0.86
CA ASP A 58 0.13 -5.97 -1.93
C ASP A 58 0.50 -4.48 -2.14
N ILE A 59 0.88 -3.78 -1.06
CA ILE A 59 1.39 -2.41 -1.12
C ILE A 59 2.75 -2.37 -1.82
N LEU A 60 3.65 -3.30 -1.51
CA LEU A 60 4.97 -3.42 -2.15
C LEU A 60 4.83 -3.71 -3.64
N ALA A 61 3.99 -4.67 -4.02
CA ALA A 61 3.72 -4.99 -5.42
C ALA A 61 3.19 -3.76 -6.18
N LEU A 62 2.30 -2.99 -5.55
CA LEU A 62 1.75 -1.77 -6.14
C LEU A 62 2.82 -0.67 -6.29
N LEU A 63 3.67 -0.48 -5.29
CA LEU A 63 4.80 0.46 -5.36
C LEU A 63 5.81 0.06 -6.44
N ALA A 64 6.08 -1.24 -6.62
CA ALA A 64 6.93 -1.73 -7.70
C ALA A 64 6.39 -1.39 -9.09
N THR A 65 5.07 -1.27 -9.27
CA THR A 65 4.51 -0.81 -10.56
C THR A 65 4.78 0.66 -10.87
N LEU A 66 5.02 1.49 -9.84
CA LEU A 66 5.35 2.90 -10.00
C LEU A 66 6.86 3.15 -10.07
N PHE A 67 7.62 2.50 -9.20
CA PHE A 67 9.05 2.75 -9.03
C PHE A 67 9.95 1.72 -9.73
N GLY A 68 9.37 0.66 -10.28
CA GLY A 68 10.08 -0.48 -10.88
C GLY A 68 10.23 -1.67 -9.93
N PRO A 69 10.53 -2.86 -10.46
CA PRO A 69 10.64 -4.11 -9.69
C PRO A 69 11.73 -4.03 -8.61
N ASP A 70 12.86 -3.39 -8.92
CA ASP A 70 14.00 -3.24 -8.00
C ASP A 70 13.64 -2.45 -6.72
N ALA A 71 12.62 -1.58 -6.79
CA ALA A 71 12.24 -0.73 -5.67
C ALA A 71 11.64 -1.56 -4.53
N ALA A 72 10.84 -2.58 -4.84
CA ALA A 72 10.26 -3.44 -3.80
C ALA A 72 11.35 -4.21 -3.03
N ASP A 73 12.33 -4.76 -3.75
CA ASP A 73 13.45 -5.48 -3.13
C ASP A 73 14.31 -4.56 -2.26
N ASP A 74 14.61 -3.34 -2.72
CA ASP A 74 15.35 -2.34 -1.94
C ASP A 74 14.59 -1.97 -0.66
N PHE A 75 13.28 -1.74 -0.77
CA PHE A 75 12.42 -1.37 0.36
C PHE A 75 12.37 -2.45 1.43
N THR A 76 12.23 -3.71 1.03
CA THR A 76 12.26 -4.85 1.94
C THR A 76 13.65 -5.05 2.54
N THR A 77 14.72 -4.89 1.76
CA THR A 77 16.11 -5.01 2.21
C THR A 77 16.46 -3.98 3.29
N HIS A 78 15.94 -2.75 3.14
CA HIS A 78 16.10 -1.69 4.14
C HIS A 78 15.15 -1.83 5.34
N GLY A 79 14.27 -2.83 5.35
CA GLY A 79 13.37 -3.11 6.46
C GLY A 79 12.27 -2.07 6.65
N MET A 80 11.75 -1.52 5.55
CA MET A 80 10.67 -0.53 5.59
C MET A 80 9.41 -1.16 6.19
N ASP A 81 8.81 -0.49 7.18
CA ASP A 81 7.62 -0.99 7.88
C ASP A 81 6.31 -0.71 7.12
N ASP A 82 5.23 -1.39 7.52
CA ASP A 82 3.91 -1.28 6.88
C ASP A 82 3.39 0.17 6.84
N ASP A 83 3.68 0.95 7.89
CA ASP A 83 3.26 2.35 8.01
C ASP A 83 4.02 3.24 7.02
N GLN A 84 5.34 3.08 6.94
CA GLN A 84 6.21 3.78 5.99
C GLN A 84 5.80 3.46 4.55
N LEU A 85 5.49 2.20 4.24
CA LEU A 85 5.00 1.77 2.94
C LEU A 85 3.63 2.41 2.62
N GLY A 86 2.73 2.48 3.59
CA GLY A 86 1.43 3.13 3.44
C GLY A 86 1.53 4.63 3.18
N ILE A 87 2.43 5.33 3.89
CA ILE A 87 2.72 6.76 3.68
C ILE A 87 3.29 6.98 2.29
N LEU A 88 4.27 6.16 1.90
CA LEU A 88 4.91 6.24 0.59
C LEU A 88 3.89 6.02 -0.53
N LEU A 89 2.96 5.08 -0.38
CA LEU A 89 1.90 4.83 -1.35
C LEU A 89 0.98 6.04 -1.53
N ILE A 90 0.55 6.67 -0.43
CA ILE A 90 -0.28 7.89 -0.47
C ILE A 90 0.46 9.01 -1.22
N TRP A 91 1.71 9.25 -0.86
CA TRP A 91 2.55 10.26 -1.49
C TRP A 91 2.74 9.98 -2.98
N ALA A 92 3.12 8.75 -3.34
CA ALA A 92 3.39 8.35 -4.71
C ALA A 92 2.15 8.46 -5.59
N THR A 93 0.99 8.02 -5.10
CA THR A 93 -0.27 8.09 -5.85
C THR A 93 -0.65 9.54 -6.16
N ALA A 94 -0.61 10.42 -5.15
CA ALA A 94 -0.97 11.83 -5.32
C ALA A 94 0.01 12.55 -6.26
N ASN A 95 1.31 12.35 -6.08
CA ASN A 95 2.35 13.00 -6.89
C ASN A 95 2.53 12.41 -8.28
N THR A 96 1.99 11.21 -8.55
CA THR A 96 1.88 10.67 -9.92
C THR A 96 0.67 11.25 -10.65
N ALA A 97 -0.44 11.50 -9.95
CA ALA A 97 -1.62 12.15 -10.52
C ALA A 97 -1.38 13.63 -10.83
N ASP A 98 -0.78 14.32 -9.85
CA ASP A 98 -0.47 15.75 -9.90
C ASP A 98 0.88 16.00 -9.17
N PRO A 99 1.99 16.16 -9.90
CA PRO A 99 3.31 16.32 -9.32
C PRO A 99 3.40 17.54 -8.38
N GLY A 100 3.87 17.31 -7.15
CA GLY A 100 3.99 18.35 -6.13
C GLY A 100 2.71 18.62 -5.34
N SER A 101 1.64 17.86 -5.58
CA SER A 101 0.34 18.03 -4.91
C SER A 101 0.41 17.89 -3.39
N ILE A 102 1.21 16.95 -2.88
CA ILE A 102 1.40 16.76 -1.44
C ILE A 102 2.86 16.47 -1.08
N THR A 103 3.25 16.97 0.09
CA THR A 103 4.52 16.64 0.75
C THR A 103 4.45 15.29 1.46
N ILE A 104 5.61 14.71 1.78
CA ILE A 104 5.70 13.47 2.57
C ILE A 104 5.05 13.64 3.95
N ALA A 105 5.21 14.82 4.59
CA ALA A 105 4.60 15.12 5.87
C ALA A 105 3.06 15.12 5.79
N GLN A 106 2.49 15.69 4.73
CA GLN A 106 1.04 15.65 4.49
C GLN A 106 0.55 14.23 4.21
N ALA A 107 1.34 13.41 3.49
CA ALA A 107 1.00 12.01 3.29
C ALA A 107 0.99 11.22 4.62
N ALA A 108 1.94 11.50 5.52
CA ALA A 108 1.99 10.90 6.85
C ALA A 108 0.77 11.28 7.70
N GLU A 109 0.35 12.54 7.64
CA GLU A 109 -0.86 13.00 8.32
C GLU A 109 -2.11 12.31 7.77
N GLN A 110 -2.25 12.21 6.46
CA GLN A 110 -3.36 11.50 5.82
C GLN A 110 -3.38 10.02 6.16
N TYR A 111 -2.22 9.37 6.21
CA TYR A 111 -2.11 7.98 6.63
C TYR A 111 -2.62 7.80 8.06
N LYS A 112 -2.14 8.64 8.98
CA LYS A 112 -2.59 8.62 10.38
C LYS A 112 -4.10 8.84 10.51
N GLN A 113 -4.66 9.81 9.79
CA GLN A 113 -6.11 10.06 9.79
C GLN A 113 -6.90 8.84 9.29
N ARG A 114 -6.39 8.12 8.28
CA ARG A 114 -7.00 6.89 7.77
C ARG A 114 -6.92 5.74 8.75
N GLU A 115 -5.79 5.57 9.42
CA GLU A 115 -5.61 4.55 10.46
C GLU A 115 -6.46 4.85 11.70
N ASP A 116 -6.56 6.12 12.13
CA ASP A 116 -7.45 6.54 13.22
C ASP A 116 -8.93 6.33 12.88
N ALA A 117 -9.32 6.55 11.62
CA ALA A 117 -10.67 6.27 11.12
C ALA A 117 -10.91 4.75 11.00
N ARG A 118 -9.91 3.98 10.56
CA ARG A 118 -9.94 2.52 10.52
C ARG A 118 -9.95 1.89 11.89
N GLY A 119 -9.33 2.48 12.92
CA GLY A 119 -9.38 2.00 14.30
C GLY A 119 -10.77 2.01 14.94
N LYS A 120 -11.75 2.68 14.32
CA LYS A 120 -13.18 2.60 14.66
C LYS A 120 -13.92 1.46 13.94
N ALA A 121 -13.28 0.80 12.97
CA ALA A 121 -13.75 -0.40 12.31
C ALA A 121 -12.82 -1.58 12.67
N PRO A 122 -13.31 -2.82 12.77
CA PRO A 122 -12.44 -3.94 13.13
C PRO A 122 -11.54 -4.27 11.94
N SER A 123 -10.31 -3.74 11.93
CA SER A 123 -9.28 -4.21 11.01
C SER A 123 -8.65 -5.51 11.55
N PRO A 124 -8.40 -6.52 10.70
CA PRO A 124 -7.77 -7.76 11.12
C PRO A 124 -6.32 -7.46 11.51
N ARG A 125 -5.96 -7.79 12.76
CA ARG A 125 -4.61 -7.61 13.29
C ARG A 125 -3.57 -8.29 12.40
N PRO A 126 -2.38 -7.70 12.22
CA PRO A 126 -1.28 -8.37 11.54
C PRO A 126 -0.99 -9.68 12.25
N THR A 127 -0.85 -10.75 11.47
CA THR A 127 -0.52 -12.09 11.94
C THR A 127 0.84 -12.04 12.62
N GLN A 128 0.84 -11.87 13.94
CA GLN A 128 1.99 -12.18 14.77
C GLN A 128 2.35 -13.65 14.50
N ASN A 129 3.46 -13.86 13.80
CA ASN A 129 4.19 -15.11 13.81
C ASN A 129 4.58 -15.42 15.27
N ARG A 130 3.67 -16.07 16.01
CA ARG A 130 3.92 -16.69 17.31
C ARG A 130 4.39 -18.13 17.10
N SER A 131 5.46 -18.31 16.34
CA SER A 131 6.29 -19.51 16.46
C SER A 131 7.22 -19.31 17.67
N GLY A 132 6.71 -19.50 18.89
CA GLY A 132 7.55 -19.39 20.08
C GLY A 132 6.81 -19.25 21.40
N ARG A 133 6.20 -20.35 21.88
CA ARG A 133 6.16 -20.82 23.28
C ARG A 133 5.00 -21.80 23.48
N ARG A 134 5.19 -23.02 22.99
CA ARG A 134 4.66 -24.19 23.69
C ARG A 134 5.65 -24.50 24.81
N SER A 135 5.43 -23.91 25.98
CA SER A 135 6.09 -24.35 27.21
C SER A 135 5.02 -24.53 28.28
N ALA A 136 4.63 -25.79 28.41
CA ALA A 136 4.07 -26.48 29.56
C ALA A 136 3.76 -25.65 30.82
N SER A 137 2.51 -25.75 31.29
CA SER A 137 2.24 -26.08 32.70
C SER A 137 0.82 -26.62 32.89
N ARG A 138 0.76 -27.95 33.04
CA ARG A 138 -0.07 -28.73 33.98
C ARG A 138 -1.24 -27.98 34.62
N GLY A 139 -2.44 -28.31 34.16
CA GLY A 139 -3.63 -28.25 34.99
C GLY A 139 -3.51 -29.24 36.15
N GLN A 140 -3.54 -28.73 37.38
CA GLN A 140 -3.83 -29.53 38.57
C GLN A 140 -4.85 -28.75 39.39
N GLY A 141 -6.10 -29.21 39.27
CA GLY A 141 -7.26 -28.61 39.91
C GLY A 141 -7.15 -28.65 41.44
N LYS A 142 -7.45 -27.51 42.06
CA LYS A 142 -7.83 -27.44 43.46
C LYS A 142 -9.33 -27.16 43.53
N ARG A 143 -10.09 -28.07 44.15
CA ARG A 143 -10.93 -27.73 45.31
C ARG A 143 -11.44 -28.98 46.05
N PRO A 144 -11.29 -29.04 47.39
CA PRO A 144 -11.69 -30.17 48.22
C PRO A 144 -13.20 -30.17 48.50
N SER A 145 -13.81 -31.36 48.49
CA SER A 145 -15.19 -31.62 48.87
C SER A 145 -15.28 -31.75 50.39
N SER A 146 -16.22 -31.00 50.97
CA SER A 146 -16.64 -31.04 52.36
C SER A 146 -17.68 -32.15 52.57
N GLY A 147 -17.51 -32.95 53.62
CA GLY A 147 -18.62 -33.64 54.28
C GLY A 147 -18.41 -35.14 54.53
N ARG A 148 -17.98 -35.50 55.76
CA ARG A 148 -18.45 -36.69 56.48
C ARG A 148 -18.01 -36.68 57.95
N GLN A 149 -18.94 -36.39 58.86
CA GLN A 149 -18.91 -36.88 60.25
C GLN A 149 -20.35 -37.12 60.70
N SER A 150 -20.76 -38.39 60.67
CA SER A 150 -21.70 -39.09 61.57
C SER A 150 -21.86 -40.52 61.03
#